data_AF-A0A316HZ96-F1
#
_entry.id   AF-A0A316HZ96-F1
#
_cell.length_a   1.000
_cell.length_b   1.000
_cell.length_c   1.000
_cell.angle_alpha   90.00
_cell.angle_beta   90.00
_cell.angle_gamma   90.00
#
_symmetry.space_group_name_H-M   'P 1'
#
loop_
_entity.id
_entity.type
_entity.pdbx_description
1 polymer ?
#
loop_
_entity_poly.entity_id
_entity_poly.type
_entity_poly.pdbx_seq_one_letter_code
_entity_poly.pdbx_strand_id
1 'polypeptide(L)'
;MRLAVLVLTLLAGLLVPAAAQAAPVQGAPNSPLLPPEVARNLHHAAPESTIYAAVTDYPAELRALTHVLDNYTKADDATVHAGMVMLYYGHSHADFVAAVKAEPEILRALRRFVVRHLGFFGTDRAYLVHNATRELGRFLQHRDIAPRVRPLLAGLARRGDVVGRLAPMWVGLAEMADWYDKANCRTYRTCDFRERINRRVLGVRHTCSATLRIRAQQLTSDELSRTCTSLAGQDAVFHQIARDPGPVADDLNTTLEVVVFDSSTDYRTYAGVLFGIDTNNGGMYLEGDPAKAGNQPRFIAYEAEWLRPDFQIWNLNHEYTHYLDGRFDMYGDFEENMKTPTVWWVEGFAEYVSYHYRGVVYDRAIAEAKLRTYALSALFDTTYDHDAKRVYQWGYLAVRYLIEKHPEDVAAVLAKYRVGDWAGARDHVSRVIGTQYDTDWQGWLGTLS
;
A
#
# COMPACT_ATOMS: atom_id res chain seq x y z
N MET A 1 -39.43 21.37 -15.09
CA MET A 1 -39.96 21.14 -13.71
C MET A 1 -39.52 19.74 -13.29
N ARG A 2 -38.60 19.49 -12.36
CA ARG A 2 -37.93 20.26 -11.31
C ARG A 2 -36.47 19.79 -11.26
N LEU A 3 -35.51 20.71 -11.36
CA LEU A 3 -34.10 20.50 -11.00
C LEU A 3 -33.79 21.59 -9.99
N ALA A 4 -33.56 21.23 -8.73
CA ALA A 4 -32.96 22.11 -7.74
C ALA A 4 -32.52 21.31 -6.51
N VAL A 5 -31.43 21.78 -5.91
CA VAL A 5 -30.97 21.55 -4.53
C VAL A 5 -30.00 20.37 -4.34
N LEU A 6 -28.70 20.64 -4.53
CA LEU A 6 -27.73 20.65 -3.42
C LEU A 6 -26.41 21.29 -3.91
N VAL A 7 -26.18 22.54 -3.52
CA VAL A 7 -24.85 23.18 -3.53
C VAL A 7 -24.65 23.68 -2.11
N LEU A 8 -23.71 23.09 -1.37
CA LEU A 8 -23.18 23.73 -0.18
C LEU A 8 -21.72 23.27 0.07
N THR A 9 -20.83 24.27 0.03
CA THR A 9 -19.61 24.43 0.83
C THR A 9 -18.53 23.35 0.81
N LEU A 10 -17.47 23.58 0.02
CA LEU A 10 -16.11 23.14 0.33
C LEU A 10 -15.12 24.26 0.00
N LEU A 11 -14.64 24.96 1.04
CA LEU A 11 -13.50 25.87 0.97
C LEU A 11 -12.90 25.99 2.37
N ALA A 12 -12.05 25.02 2.71
CA ALA A 12 -10.92 25.11 3.65
C ALA A 12 -10.43 23.67 3.91
N GLY A 13 -9.31 23.27 3.29
CA GLY A 13 -8.74 21.94 3.44
C GLY A 13 -7.85 21.51 2.27
N LEU A 14 -7.08 22.44 1.70
CA LEU A 14 -6.01 22.11 0.77
C LEU A 14 -4.71 22.20 1.57
N LEU A 15 -3.90 21.14 1.51
CA LEU A 15 -2.69 20.82 2.30
C LEU A 15 -2.94 19.90 3.50
N VAL A 16 -3.49 18.71 3.24
CA VAL A 16 -3.39 17.56 4.15
C VAL A 16 -2.50 16.50 3.48
N PRO A 17 -1.26 16.27 3.95
CA PRO A 17 -0.53 15.05 3.64
C PRO A 17 -1.28 13.88 4.28
N ALA A 18 -1.75 12.95 3.45
CA ALA A 18 -2.33 11.69 3.89
C ALA A 18 -1.39 11.03 4.91
N ALA A 19 -1.93 10.65 6.07
CA ALA A 19 -1.23 9.76 6.99
C ALA A 19 -0.89 8.45 6.26
N ALA A 20 0.18 7.77 6.68
CA ALA A 20 0.43 6.39 6.28
C ALA A 20 -0.88 5.61 6.46
N GLN A 21 -1.44 5.11 5.36
CA GLN A 21 -2.59 4.23 5.39
C GLN A 21 -2.10 2.87 5.88
N ALA A 22 -2.87 2.27 6.80
CA ALA A 22 -2.61 0.96 7.39
C ALA A 22 -2.15 -0.05 6.34
N ALA A 23 -1.13 -0.83 6.67
CA ALA A 23 -0.76 -2.00 5.88
C ALA A 23 -1.99 -2.93 5.81
N PRO A 24 -2.50 -3.25 4.62
CA PRO A 24 -3.57 -4.23 4.52
C PRO A 24 -3.05 -5.59 4.97
N VAL A 25 -3.97 -6.38 5.53
CA VAL A 25 -3.78 -7.76 5.97
C VAL A 25 -2.96 -8.53 4.94
N GLN A 26 -1.76 -8.98 5.33
CA GLN A 26 -0.98 -9.95 4.56
C GLN A 26 -1.85 -11.21 4.37
N GLY A 27 -2.05 -11.61 3.11
CA GLY A 27 -2.91 -12.75 2.75
C GLY A 27 -4.10 -12.42 1.84
N ALA A 28 -4.46 -11.16 1.66
CA ALA A 28 -5.33 -10.78 0.54
C ALA A 28 -4.50 -10.78 -0.76
N PRO A 29 -4.89 -11.53 -1.80
CA PRO A 29 -4.14 -11.53 -3.05
C PRO A 29 -4.20 -10.11 -3.65
N ASN A 30 -3.08 -9.37 -3.60
CA ASN A 30 -2.86 -8.06 -4.24
C ASN A 30 -2.68 -8.25 -5.76
N SER A 31 -3.76 -8.77 -6.30
CA SER A 31 -3.97 -9.40 -7.60
C SER A 31 -4.72 -8.41 -8.51
N PRO A 32 -5.00 -8.77 -9.78
CA PRO A 32 -6.09 -8.20 -10.57
C PRO A 32 -7.35 -7.80 -9.80
N LEU A 33 -7.60 -8.43 -8.67
CA LEU A 33 -8.74 -8.31 -7.77
C LEU A 33 -8.81 -7.00 -6.97
N LEU A 34 -7.96 -6.00 -7.22
CA LEU A 34 -8.23 -4.66 -6.69
C LEU A 34 -9.34 -3.97 -7.51
N PRO A 35 -10.40 -3.49 -6.85
CA PRO A 35 -11.54 -2.91 -7.52
C PRO A 35 -11.19 -1.51 -8.09
N PRO A 36 -11.84 -1.05 -9.17
CA PRO A 36 -11.53 0.21 -9.87
C PRO A 36 -11.52 1.47 -8.99
N GLU A 37 -12.22 1.44 -7.85
CA GLU A 37 -12.31 2.44 -6.79
C GLU A 37 -10.95 2.74 -6.19
N VAL A 38 -10.13 1.69 -5.98
CA VAL A 38 -8.75 1.85 -5.51
C VAL A 38 -8.02 2.76 -6.49
N ALA A 39 -8.11 2.47 -7.79
CA ALA A 39 -7.43 3.23 -8.85
C ALA A 39 -7.89 4.70 -8.99
N ARG A 40 -9.14 5.03 -8.63
CA ARG A 40 -9.65 6.41 -8.59
C ARG A 40 -9.16 7.14 -7.36
N ASN A 41 -9.15 6.47 -6.21
CA ASN A 41 -8.65 7.00 -4.95
C ASN A 41 -7.11 7.23 -5.00
N LEU A 42 -6.39 6.61 -5.96
CA LEU A 42 -4.96 6.88 -6.23
C LEU A 42 -4.67 8.31 -6.73
N HIS A 43 -5.67 9.05 -7.25
CA HIS A 43 -5.47 10.39 -7.84
C HIS A 43 -6.37 11.47 -7.24
N HIS A 44 -7.33 11.11 -6.38
CA HIS A 44 -8.25 12.05 -5.74
C HIS A 44 -8.44 11.64 -4.28
N ALA A 45 -8.23 12.57 -3.34
CA ALA A 45 -8.68 12.40 -1.96
C ALA A 45 -10.21 12.54 -1.93
N ALA A 46 -10.92 11.44 -2.13
CA ALA A 46 -12.38 11.38 -2.01
C ALA A 46 -12.76 10.20 -1.10
N PRO A 47 -13.84 10.33 -0.31
CA PRO A 47 -14.32 9.27 0.57
C PRO A 47 -14.70 8.02 -0.24
N GLU A 48 -14.55 6.84 0.38
CA GLU A 48 -15.06 5.56 -0.14
C GLU A 48 -16.45 5.74 -0.74
N SER A 49 -16.57 5.60 -2.06
CA SER A 49 -17.87 5.81 -2.71
C SER A 49 -18.71 4.55 -2.59
N THR A 50 -19.74 4.63 -1.77
CA THR A 50 -20.96 3.82 -1.84
C THR A 50 -21.64 3.96 -3.20
N ILE A 51 -21.19 3.26 -4.24
CA ILE A 51 -21.99 3.04 -5.45
C ILE A 51 -21.70 1.65 -6.02
N TYR A 52 -22.29 0.63 -5.38
CA TYR A 52 -22.84 -0.49 -6.13
C TYR A 52 -24.33 -0.56 -5.80
N ALA A 53 -25.16 0.06 -6.64
CA ALA A 53 -26.55 -0.34 -6.70
C ALA A 53 -26.61 -1.66 -7.47
N ALA A 54 -27.43 -2.62 -7.02
CA ALA A 54 -27.64 -3.85 -7.77
C ALA A 54 -28.10 -3.51 -9.20
N VAL A 55 -27.33 -3.94 -10.19
CA VAL A 55 -27.71 -3.76 -11.59
C VAL A 55 -28.87 -4.69 -11.90
N THR A 56 -29.97 -4.13 -12.38
CA THR A 56 -31.20 -4.88 -12.68
C THR A 56 -31.33 -5.26 -14.16
N ASP A 57 -30.58 -4.61 -15.06
CA ASP A 57 -30.58 -4.87 -16.51
C ASP A 57 -29.17 -4.69 -17.11
N TYR A 58 -28.34 -5.73 -17.05
CA TYR A 58 -26.99 -5.70 -17.62
C TYR A 58 -26.95 -5.36 -19.12
N PRO A 59 -27.82 -5.92 -20.00
CA PRO A 59 -27.87 -5.50 -21.40
C PRO A 59 -28.05 -3.98 -21.59
N ALA A 60 -28.98 -3.34 -20.88
CA ALA A 60 -29.17 -1.89 -20.99
C ALA A 60 -27.93 -1.10 -20.53
N GLU A 61 -27.34 -1.48 -19.41
CA GLU A 61 -26.15 -0.81 -18.86
C GLU A 61 -24.91 -0.99 -19.75
N LEU A 62 -24.71 -2.17 -20.35
CA LEU A 62 -23.62 -2.42 -21.29
C LEU A 62 -23.73 -1.57 -22.56
N ARG A 63 -24.95 -1.39 -23.11
CA ARG A 63 -25.19 -0.46 -24.23
C ARG A 63 -24.96 0.99 -23.84
N ALA A 64 -25.43 1.40 -22.67
CA ALA A 64 -25.23 2.76 -22.15
C ALA A 64 -23.74 3.06 -21.96
N LEU A 65 -23.00 2.16 -21.31
CA LEU A 65 -21.56 2.29 -21.13
C LEU A 65 -20.82 2.31 -22.47
N THR A 66 -21.20 1.44 -23.41
CA THR A 66 -20.64 1.44 -24.78
C THR A 66 -20.83 2.81 -25.45
N HIS A 67 -22.02 3.39 -25.37
CA HIS A 67 -22.31 4.71 -25.92
C HIS A 67 -21.47 5.82 -25.28
N VAL A 68 -21.34 5.81 -23.94
CA VAL A 68 -20.53 6.77 -23.19
C VAL A 68 -19.05 6.64 -23.57
N LEU A 69 -18.50 5.43 -23.64
CA LEU A 69 -17.11 5.19 -24.05
C LEU A 69 -16.84 5.62 -25.50
N ASP A 70 -17.86 5.57 -26.36
CA ASP A 70 -17.75 5.99 -27.76
C ASP A 70 -17.89 7.49 -27.99
N ASN A 71 -18.60 8.20 -27.11
CA ASN A 71 -18.87 9.63 -27.22
C ASN A 71 -18.32 10.44 -26.03
N TYR A 72 -17.32 9.87 -25.35
CA TYR A 72 -16.80 10.38 -24.09
C TYR A 72 -16.45 11.87 -24.14
N THR A 73 -16.85 12.56 -23.10
CA THR A 73 -16.43 13.91 -22.74
C THR A 73 -15.91 13.94 -21.31
N LYS A 74 -15.21 15.01 -20.92
CA LYS A 74 -14.76 15.21 -19.53
C LYS A 74 -15.90 15.17 -18.50
N ALA A 75 -17.14 15.49 -18.90
CA ALA A 75 -18.29 15.41 -17.99
C ALA A 75 -18.64 13.96 -17.59
N ASP A 76 -18.14 12.97 -18.34
CA ASP A 76 -18.43 11.55 -18.16
C ASP A 76 -17.41 10.84 -17.25
N ASP A 77 -16.45 11.54 -16.64
CA ASP A 77 -15.41 10.95 -15.78
C ASP A 77 -16.02 10.02 -14.70
N ALA A 78 -17.08 10.49 -14.02
CA ALA A 78 -17.78 9.71 -13.00
C ALA A 78 -18.56 8.50 -13.58
N THR A 79 -19.19 8.68 -14.73
CA THR A 79 -19.97 7.63 -15.41
C THR A 79 -19.07 6.51 -15.91
N VAL A 80 -17.95 6.85 -16.54
CA VAL A 80 -16.94 5.87 -16.99
C VAL A 80 -16.39 5.12 -15.78
N HIS A 81 -16.07 5.81 -14.69
CA HIS A 81 -15.60 5.16 -13.48
C HIS A 81 -16.61 4.16 -12.92
N ALA A 82 -17.87 4.56 -12.75
CA ALA A 82 -18.94 3.67 -12.29
C ALA A 82 -19.13 2.47 -13.23
N GLY A 83 -18.98 2.68 -14.55
CA GLY A 83 -18.98 1.61 -15.53
C GLY A 83 -17.86 0.59 -15.31
N MET A 84 -16.64 1.03 -14.96
CA MET A 84 -15.55 0.10 -14.62
C MET A 84 -15.86 -0.71 -13.37
N VAL A 85 -16.44 -0.07 -12.35
CA VAL A 85 -16.90 -0.75 -11.11
C VAL A 85 -17.95 -1.82 -11.43
N MET A 86 -18.92 -1.49 -12.28
CA MET A 86 -19.91 -2.47 -12.75
C MET A 86 -19.25 -3.65 -13.45
N LEU A 87 -18.30 -3.40 -14.37
CA LEU A 87 -17.60 -4.48 -15.08
C LEU A 87 -16.84 -5.39 -14.11
N TYR A 88 -16.17 -4.78 -13.13
CA TYR A 88 -15.40 -5.49 -12.11
C TYR A 88 -16.26 -6.47 -11.30
N TYR A 89 -17.34 -5.98 -10.67
CA TYR A 89 -18.24 -6.81 -9.87
C TYR A 89 -19.16 -7.69 -10.70
N GLY A 90 -19.45 -7.32 -11.95
CA GLY A 90 -20.32 -8.08 -12.84
C GLY A 90 -19.84 -9.50 -13.08
N HIS A 91 -18.53 -9.76 -13.06
CA HIS A 91 -17.99 -11.10 -13.31
C HIS A 91 -18.43 -12.18 -12.31
N SER A 92 -18.87 -11.81 -11.10
CA SER A 92 -19.45 -12.76 -10.13
C SER A 92 -20.92 -13.13 -10.43
N HIS A 93 -21.53 -12.50 -11.43
CA HIS A 93 -22.94 -12.66 -11.79
C HIS A 93 -23.08 -13.34 -13.16
N ALA A 94 -23.83 -14.45 -13.23
CA ALA A 94 -23.94 -15.26 -14.44
C ALA A 94 -24.71 -14.55 -15.58
N ASP A 95 -25.71 -13.75 -15.23
CA ASP A 95 -26.51 -12.92 -16.13
C ASP A 95 -25.68 -11.78 -16.74
N PHE A 96 -24.76 -11.16 -16.01
CA PHE A 96 -23.78 -10.23 -16.58
C PHE A 96 -22.92 -10.91 -17.63
N VAL A 97 -22.35 -12.07 -17.32
CA VAL A 97 -21.50 -12.83 -18.24
C VAL A 97 -22.29 -13.24 -19.49
N ALA A 98 -23.57 -13.60 -19.33
CA ALA A 98 -24.48 -13.87 -20.45
C ALA A 98 -24.75 -12.61 -21.29
N ALA A 99 -25.00 -11.46 -20.65
CA ALA A 99 -25.24 -10.19 -21.31
C ALA A 99 -24.04 -9.74 -22.15
N VAL A 100 -22.80 -9.86 -21.64
CA VAL A 100 -21.58 -9.53 -22.42
C VAL A 100 -21.39 -10.46 -23.62
N LYS A 101 -21.80 -11.73 -23.54
CA LYS A 101 -21.75 -12.66 -24.68
C LYS A 101 -22.73 -12.24 -25.78
N ALA A 102 -23.94 -11.82 -25.38
CA ALA A 102 -24.95 -11.28 -26.28
C ALA A 102 -24.52 -9.91 -26.85
N GLU A 103 -23.80 -9.11 -26.06
CA GLU A 103 -23.38 -7.75 -26.41
C GLU A 103 -21.86 -7.55 -26.36
N PRO A 104 -21.11 -8.16 -27.29
CA PRO A 104 -19.65 -8.10 -27.26
C PRO A 104 -19.06 -6.74 -27.66
N GLU A 105 -19.88 -5.78 -28.07
CA GLU A 105 -19.40 -4.44 -28.45
C GLU A 105 -18.70 -3.71 -27.30
N ILE A 106 -19.09 -3.98 -26.05
CA ILE A 106 -18.42 -3.39 -24.88
C ILE A 106 -16.91 -3.66 -24.88
N LEU A 107 -16.48 -4.86 -25.31
CA LEU A 107 -15.07 -5.24 -25.38
C LEU A 107 -14.30 -4.36 -26.38
N ARG A 108 -14.92 -4.06 -27.53
CA ARG A 108 -14.34 -3.20 -28.56
C ARG A 108 -14.38 -1.74 -28.13
N ALA A 109 -15.45 -1.30 -27.47
CA ALA A 109 -15.62 0.04 -26.94
C ALA A 109 -14.54 0.38 -25.89
N LEU A 110 -14.28 -0.53 -24.94
CA LEU A 110 -13.18 -0.40 -23.98
C LEU A 110 -11.83 -0.19 -24.68
N ARG A 111 -11.51 -1.02 -25.66
CA ARG A 111 -10.28 -0.85 -26.45
C ARG A 111 -10.25 0.49 -27.19
N ARG A 112 -11.34 0.88 -27.86
CA ARG A 112 -11.43 2.16 -28.59
C ARG A 112 -11.24 3.34 -27.65
N PHE A 113 -11.84 3.29 -26.47
CA PHE A 113 -11.68 4.30 -25.42
C PHE A 113 -10.22 4.43 -25.00
N VAL A 114 -9.56 3.33 -24.62
CA VAL A 114 -8.13 3.35 -24.25
C VAL A 114 -7.27 3.94 -25.38
N VAL A 115 -7.47 3.51 -26.63
CA VAL A 115 -6.67 3.98 -27.78
C VAL A 115 -6.90 5.47 -28.09
N ARG A 116 -8.13 5.97 -28.00
CA ARG A 116 -8.45 7.39 -28.23
C ARG A 116 -7.92 8.30 -27.13
N HIS A 117 -7.83 7.78 -25.90
CA HIS A 117 -7.46 8.56 -24.73
C HIS A 117 -6.10 8.18 -24.15
N LEU A 118 -5.17 7.66 -24.98
CA LEU A 118 -3.79 7.40 -24.55
C LEU A 118 -3.11 8.64 -23.94
N GLY A 119 -3.55 9.86 -24.27
CA GLY A 119 -3.08 11.11 -23.68
C GLY A 119 -3.38 11.27 -22.19
N PHE A 120 -4.28 10.46 -21.61
CA PHE A 120 -4.62 10.54 -20.18
C PHE A 120 -3.54 9.97 -19.26
N PHE A 121 -2.70 9.05 -19.76
CA PHE A 121 -1.56 8.59 -18.98
C PHE A 121 -0.58 9.74 -18.73
N GLY A 122 -0.23 9.93 -17.45
CA GLY A 122 0.54 11.09 -16.97
C GLY A 122 -0.32 12.28 -16.53
N THR A 123 -1.63 12.09 -16.35
CA THR A 123 -2.57 13.11 -15.87
C THR A 123 -3.49 12.54 -14.80
N ASP A 124 -4.26 13.39 -14.12
CA ASP A 124 -5.28 12.98 -13.14
C ASP A 124 -6.41 12.10 -13.73
N ARG A 125 -6.48 11.95 -15.06
CA ARG A 125 -7.43 11.03 -15.75
C ARG A 125 -6.82 9.67 -16.09
N ALA A 126 -5.58 9.39 -15.71
CA ALA A 126 -4.91 8.12 -16.02
C ALA A 126 -5.73 6.90 -15.54
N TYR A 127 -6.41 7.00 -14.40
CA TYR A 127 -7.24 5.93 -13.85
C TYR A 127 -8.35 5.45 -14.80
N LEU A 128 -8.93 6.33 -15.64
CA LEU A 128 -10.01 5.96 -16.56
C LEU A 128 -9.53 4.94 -17.60
N VAL A 129 -8.40 5.23 -18.23
CA VAL A 129 -7.80 4.37 -19.27
C VAL A 129 -7.04 3.19 -18.68
N HIS A 130 -6.47 3.33 -17.49
CA HIS A 130 -5.89 2.23 -16.74
C HIS A 130 -6.95 1.19 -16.36
N ASN A 131 -8.07 1.62 -15.76
CA ASN A 131 -9.16 0.73 -15.39
C ASN A 131 -9.80 0.09 -16.63
N ALA A 132 -10.09 0.85 -17.69
CA ALA A 132 -10.61 0.28 -18.93
C ALA A 132 -9.67 -0.77 -19.55
N THR A 133 -8.35 -0.63 -19.38
CA THR A 133 -7.36 -1.64 -19.80
C THR A 133 -7.45 -2.90 -18.96
N ARG A 134 -7.50 -2.78 -17.63
CA ARG A 134 -7.61 -3.92 -16.71
C ARG A 134 -8.95 -4.63 -16.87
N GLU A 135 -10.06 -3.91 -16.98
CA GLU A 135 -11.39 -4.50 -17.14
C GLU A 135 -11.54 -5.21 -18.49
N LEU A 136 -10.97 -4.67 -19.59
CA LEU A 136 -10.87 -5.43 -20.83
C LEU A 136 -10.09 -6.74 -20.64
N GLY A 137 -8.99 -6.70 -19.88
CA GLY A 137 -8.18 -7.88 -19.56
C GLY A 137 -8.88 -8.89 -18.65
N ARG A 138 -9.73 -8.44 -17.73
CA ARG A 138 -10.46 -9.28 -16.78
C ARG A 138 -11.43 -10.24 -17.45
N PHE A 139 -11.92 -9.91 -18.65
CA PHE A 139 -12.72 -10.83 -19.47
C PHE A 139 -11.96 -12.07 -19.95
N LEU A 140 -10.63 -12.11 -19.84
CA LEU A 140 -9.83 -13.31 -20.13
C LEU A 140 -10.18 -14.50 -19.23
N GLN A 141 -10.75 -14.26 -18.04
CA GLN A 141 -11.17 -15.33 -17.13
C GLN A 141 -12.28 -16.22 -17.73
N HIS A 142 -13.04 -15.70 -18.70
CA HIS A 142 -14.17 -16.38 -19.32
C HIS A 142 -13.73 -17.06 -20.62
N ARG A 143 -13.65 -18.40 -20.62
CA ARG A 143 -13.08 -19.20 -21.72
C ARG A 143 -13.69 -18.93 -23.10
N ASP A 144 -14.98 -18.60 -23.17
CA ASP A 144 -15.70 -18.33 -24.41
C ASP A 144 -15.68 -16.86 -24.84
N ILE A 145 -15.27 -15.94 -23.95
CA ILE A 145 -15.05 -14.53 -24.27
C ILE A 145 -13.58 -14.27 -24.61
N ALA A 146 -12.63 -14.96 -23.95
CA ALA A 146 -11.19 -14.78 -24.10
C ALA A 146 -10.68 -14.76 -25.56
N PRO A 147 -11.18 -15.60 -26.50
CA PRO A 147 -10.76 -15.54 -27.90
C PRO A 147 -11.04 -14.19 -28.59
N ARG A 148 -12.07 -13.46 -28.16
CA ARG A 148 -12.40 -12.11 -28.66
C ARG A 148 -11.51 -11.04 -28.03
N VAL A 149 -11.09 -11.24 -26.78
CA VAL A 149 -10.30 -10.28 -25.98
C VAL A 149 -8.81 -10.33 -26.33
N ARG A 150 -8.25 -11.53 -26.51
CA ARG A 150 -6.83 -11.77 -26.87
C ARG A 150 -6.29 -10.81 -27.94
N PRO A 151 -6.89 -10.70 -29.15
CA PRO A 151 -6.36 -9.81 -30.19
C PRO A 151 -6.47 -8.32 -29.81
N LEU A 152 -7.46 -7.94 -29.01
CA LEU A 152 -7.65 -6.54 -28.56
C LEU A 152 -6.52 -6.13 -27.63
N LEU A 153 -6.23 -6.95 -26.62
CA LEU A 153 -5.13 -6.76 -25.68
C LEU A 153 -3.77 -6.86 -26.37
N ALA A 154 -3.55 -7.84 -27.25
CA ALA A 154 -2.30 -7.92 -28.02
C ALA A 154 -2.05 -6.64 -28.83
N GLY A 155 -3.12 -6.01 -29.34
CA GLY A 155 -3.07 -4.71 -29.99
C GLY A 155 -2.70 -3.55 -29.06
N LEU A 156 -3.16 -3.57 -27.79
CA LEU A 156 -2.77 -2.58 -26.78
C LEU A 156 -1.32 -2.79 -26.31
N ALA A 157 -0.92 -4.03 -26.05
CA ALA A 157 0.44 -4.39 -25.62
C ALA A 157 1.52 -3.93 -26.62
N ARG A 158 1.22 -3.90 -27.93
CA ARG A 158 2.15 -3.39 -28.96
C ARG A 158 2.31 -1.86 -28.98
N ARG A 159 1.46 -1.11 -28.27
CA ARG A 159 1.50 0.37 -28.22
C ARG A 159 2.33 0.91 -27.06
N GLY A 160 2.55 0.11 -26.03
CA GLY A 160 3.29 0.50 -24.84
C GLY A 160 4.47 -0.43 -24.57
N ASP A 161 5.15 -0.19 -23.46
CA ASP A 161 6.26 -0.99 -22.96
C ASP A 161 6.27 -0.91 -21.43
N VAL A 162 7.17 -1.62 -20.75
CA VAL A 162 7.33 -1.57 -19.28
C VAL A 162 7.88 -0.24 -18.76
N VAL A 163 8.21 0.71 -19.63
CA VAL A 163 8.77 2.02 -19.27
C VAL A 163 8.10 3.11 -20.11
N GLY A 164 8.22 4.34 -19.61
CA GLY A 164 7.66 5.52 -20.27
C GLY A 164 6.15 5.67 -19.99
N ARG A 165 5.56 6.68 -20.63
CA ARG A 165 4.23 7.18 -20.28
C ARG A 165 3.11 6.12 -20.34
N LEU A 166 3.24 5.11 -21.20
CA LEU A 166 2.24 4.05 -21.35
C LEU A 166 2.52 2.80 -20.49
N ALA A 167 3.51 2.85 -19.59
CA ALA A 167 3.82 1.74 -18.71
C ALA A 167 2.64 1.29 -17.84
N PRO A 168 1.81 2.17 -17.23
CA PRO A 168 0.64 1.74 -16.47
C PRO A 168 -0.34 0.91 -17.31
N MET A 169 -0.56 1.27 -18.59
CA MET A 169 -1.37 0.48 -19.53
C MET A 169 -0.77 -0.91 -19.75
N TRP A 170 0.52 -0.95 -20.04
CA TRP A 170 1.21 -2.18 -20.42
C TRP A 170 1.31 -3.13 -19.24
N VAL A 171 1.64 -2.61 -18.05
CA VAL A 171 1.76 -3.40 -16.81
C VAL A 171 0.41 -3.91 -16.34
N GLY A 172 -0.63 -3.07 -16.34
CA GLY A 172 -2.00 -3.50 -15.99
C GLY A 172 -2.51 -4.60 -16.93
N LEU A 173 -2.18 -4.52 -18.23
CA LEU A 173 -2.48 -5.59 -19.18
C LEU A 173 -1.67 -6.87 -18.88
N ALA A 174 -0.37 -6.75 -18.63
CA ALA A 174 0.50 -7.87 -18.33
C ALA A 174 0.06 -8.62 -17.07
N GLU A 175 -0.39 -7.87 -16.05
CA GLU A 175 -1.01 -8.39 -14.84
C GLU A 175 -2.26 -9.24 -15.17
N MET A 176 -3.23 -8.70 -15.92
CA MET A 176 -4.44 -9.45 -16.30
C MET A 176 -4.10 -10.72 -17.09
N ALA A 177 -3.13 -10.63 -18.01
CA ALA A 177 -2.70 -11.76 -18.81
C ALA A 177 -2.01 -12.83 -17.96
N ASP A 178 -1.16 -12.46 -17.00
CA ASP A 178 -0.49 -13.40 -16.10
C ASP A 178 -1.48 -14.15 -15.20
N TRP A 179 -2.56 -13.49 -14.78
CA TRP A 179 -3.53 -14.10 -13.87
C TRP A 179 -4.59 -14.94 -14.59
N TYR A 180 -5.14 -14.45 -15.69
CA TYR A 180 -6.29 -15.07 -16.35
C TYR A 180 -5.95 -15.82 -17.65
N ASP A 181 -4.79 -15.56 -18.26
CA ASP A 181 -4.42 -16.18 -19.55
C ASP A 181 -2.92 -16.52 -19.66
N LYS A 182 -2.32 -16.95 -18.54
CA LYS A 182 -0.87 -17.17 -18.41
C LYS A 182 -0.28 -18.04 -19.51
N ALA A 183 -0.99 -19.11 -19.88
CA ALA A 183 -0.58 -20.04 -20.93
C ALA A 183 -0.41 -19.36 -22.31
N ASN A 184 -1.06 -18.21 -22.53
CA ASN A 184 -1.00 -17.45 -23.77
C ASN A 184 -0.16 -16.16 -23.64
N CYS A 185 0.67 -16.02 -22.61
CA CYS A 185 1.51 -14.83 -22.38
C CYS A 185 2.34 -14.39 -23.61
N ARG A 186 2.70 -15.34 -24.50
CA ARG A 186 3.44 -15.07 -25.75
C ARG A 186 2.64 -14.18 -26.71
N THR A 187 1.32 -14.31 -26.75
CA THR A 187 0.41 -13.50 -27.57
C THR A 187 0.53 -12.01 -27.24
N TYR A 188 0.81 -11.68 -25.99
CA TYR A 188 0.94 -10.32 -25.48
C TYR A 188 2.40 -9.86 -25.32
N ARG A 189 3.37 -10.78 -25.44
CA ARG A 189 4.80 -10.58 -25.14
C ARG A 189 5.05 -10.22 -23.66
N THR A 190 4.32 -10.86 -22.76
CA THR A 190 4.32 -10.58 -21.32
C THR A 190 4.87 -11.73 -20.45
N CYS A 191 5.34 -12.84 -21.03
CA CYS A 191 5.79 -14.00 -20.24
C CYS A 191 6.92 -13.68 -19.24
N ASP A 192 7.77 -12.71 -19.58
CA ASP A 192 8.93 -12.27 -18.82
C ASP A 192 8.71 -10.90 -18.14
N PHE A 193 7.45 -10.45 -17.99
CA PHE A 193 7.20 -9.04 -17.67
C PHE A 193 7.83 -8.58 -16.34
N ARG A 194 7.78 -9.41 -15.28
CA ARG A 194 8.41 -9.09 -13.98
C ARG A 194 9.92 -8.95 -14.11
N GLU A 195 10.57 -9.84 -14.86
CA GLU A 195 12.01 -9.74 -15.13
C GLU A 195 12.34 -8.48 -15.94
N ARG A 196 11.49 -8.15 -16.91
CA ARG A 196 11.64 -6.95 -17.74
C ARG A 196 11.50 -5.67 -16.91
N ILE A 197 10.55 -5.60 -15.97
CA ILE A 197 10.42 -4.51 -15.00
C ILE A 197 11.68 -4.46 -14.12
N ASN A 198 12.09 -5.57 -13.52
CA ASN A 198 13.29 -5.63 -12.67
C ASN A 198 14.55 -5.12 -13.39
N ARG A 199 14.72 -5.44 -14.67
CA ARG A 199 15.90 -5.05 -15.45
C ARG A 199 15.86 -3.60 -15.92
N ARG A 200 14.69 -3.09 -16.31
CA ARG A 200 14.56 -1.79 -17.00
C ARG A 200 14.03 -0.66 -16.16
N VAL A 201 13.28 -0.98 -15.10
CA VAL A 201 12.77 0.00 -14.15
C VAL A 201 13.74 0.05 -12.98
N LEU A 202 14.00 -1.07 -12.31
CA LEU A 202 14.81 -1.13 -11.08
C LEU A 202 16.30 -1.40 -11.37
N GLY A 203 16.89 -0.55 -12.21
CA GLY A 203 18.24 -0.72 -12.75
C GLY A 203 19.39 -0.34 -11.80
N VAL A 204 19.15 0.54 -10.83
CA VAL A 204 20.16 0.94 -9.84
C VAL A 204 20.31 -0.17 -8.80
N ARG A 205 21.55 -0.62 -8.58
CA ARG A 205 21.89 -1.60 -7.54
C ARG A 205 23.05 -1.05 -6.72
N HIS A 206 22.87 -0.96 -5.41
CA HIS A 206 23.87 -0.42 -4.49
C HIS A 206 23.92 -1.27 -3.22
N THR A 207 25.11 -1.48 -2.68
CA THR A 207 25.30 -2.21 -1.42
C THR A 207 25.76 -1.19 -0.38
N CYS A 208 24.95 -0.94 0.64
CA CYS A 208 25.30 -0.04 1.75
C CYS A 208 26.25 -0.74 2.75
N SER A 209 25.95 -2.00 3.08
CA SER A 209 26.69 -2.80 4.05
C SER A 209 26.51 -4.30 3.77
N ALA A 210 27.06 -5.15 4.64
CA ALA A 210 26.82 -6.59 4.59
C ALA A 210 25.35 -6.98 4.83
N THR A 211 24.55 -6.11 5.46
CA THR A 211 23.16 -6.36 5.86
C THR A 211 22.15 -5.49 5.12
N LEU A 212 22.59 -4.58 4.25
CA LEU A 212 21.71 -3.59 3.62
C LEU A 212 22.08 -3.34 2.16
N ARG A 213 21.08 -3.47 1.28
CA ARG A 213 21.21 -3.23 -0.16
C ARG A 213 20.06 -2.35 -0.65
N ILE A 214 20.32 -1.54 -1.67
CA ILE A 214 19.32 -0.71 -2.33
C ILE A 214 19.17 -1.20 -3.77
N ARG A 215 17.93 -1.37 -4.20
CA ARG A 215 17.52 -1.54 -5.60
C ARG A 215 16.58 -0.41 -5.98
N ALA A 216 16.98 0.48 -6.87
CA ALA A 216 16.19 1.67 -7.18
C ALA A 216 15.91 1.86 -8.66
N GLN A 217 14.86 2.62 -8.96
CA GLN A 217 14.56 3.09 -10.30
C GLN A 217 15.51 4.21 -10.70
N GLN A 218 15.62 5.20 -9.82
CA GLN A 218 16.51 6.33 -9.96
C GLN A 218 16.91 6.80 -8.57
N LEU A 219 18.22 6.91 -8.33
CA LEU A 219 18.83 7.61 -7.21
C LEU A 219 20.23 8.03 -7.65
N THR A 220 20.62 9.26 -7.33
CA THR A 220 22.00 9.75 -7.51
C THR A 220 22.94 9.10 -6.50
N SER A 221 24.25 9.22 -6.74
CA SER A 221 25.26 8.73 -5.78
C SER A 221 25.12 9.37 -4.40
N ASP A 222 24.78 10.65 -4.34
CA ASP A 222 24.62 11.39 -3.09
C ASP A 222 23.35 10.99 -2.35
N GLU A 223 22.25 10.71 -3.07
CA GLU A 223 21.01 10.18 -2.49
C GLU A 223 21.19 8.76 -1.95
N LEU A 224 21.91 7.91 -2.67
CA LEU A 224 22.30 6.58 -2.19
C LEU A 224 23.13 6.67 -0.91
N SER A 225 24.17 7.51 -0.91
CA SER A 225 25.04 7.72 0.26
C SER A 225 24.28 8.25 1.48
N ARG A 226 23.41 9.26 1.28
CA ARG A 226 22.56 9.79 2.35
C ARG A 226 21.58 8.75 2.89
N THR A 227 20.98 7.95 2.01
CA THR A 227 20.06 6.87 2.40
C THR A 227 20.79 5.82 3.24
N CYS A 228 21.94 5.32 2.76
CA CYS A 228 22.75 4.34 3.52
C CYS A 228 23.19 4.90 4.88
N THR A 229 23.61 6.16 4.93
CA THR A 229 24.04 6.81 6.19
C THR A 229 22.88 6.96 7.18
N SER A 230 21.70 7.35 6.70
CA SER A 230 20.49 7.46 7.52
C SER A 230 20.10 6.11 8.14
N LEU A 231 20.05 5.06 7.32
CA LEU A 231 19.69 3.73 7.78
C LEU A 231 20.73 3.16 8.77
N ALA A 232 22.02 3.31 8.50
CA ALA A 232 23.08 2.89 9.42
C ALA A 232 23.04 3.65 10.76
N GLY A 233 22.69 4.95 10.74
CA GLY A 233 22.53 5.74 11.96
C GLY A 233 21.32 5.29 12.77
N GLN A 234 20.18 5.01 12.11
CA GLN A 234 18.98 4.55 12.78
C GLN A 234 19.16 3.15 13.38
N ASP A 235 19.85 2.26 12.67
CA ASP A 235 20.18 0.90 13.13
C ASP A 235 20.82 0.93 14.53
N ALA A 236 21.84 1.78 14.72
CA ALA A 236 22.48 1.95 16.01
C ALA A 236 21.54 2.51 17.10
N VAL A 237 20.65 3.44 16.74
CA VAL A 237 19.66 4.01 17.68
C VAL A 237 18.59 3.00 18.07
N PHE A 238 18.11 2.20 17.13
CA PHE A 238 17.16 1.11 17.39
C PHE A 238 17.74 0.15 18.43
N HIS A 239 18.95 -0.37 18.21
CA HIS A 239 19.57 -1.34 19.13
C HIS A 239 19.78 -0.76 20.54
N GLN A 240 20.01 0.54 20.67
CA GLN A 240 20.11 1.22 21.97
C GLN A 240 18.75 1.30 22.69
N ILE A 241 17.68 1.54 21.95
CA ILE A 241 16.32 1.64 22.49
C ILE A 241 15.76 0.25 22.81
N ALA A 242 15.85 -0.69 21.86
CA ALA A 242 15.34 -2.06 21.98
C ALA A 242 16.13 -2.87 23.02
N ARG A 243 17.46 -2.63 23.12
CA ARG A 243 18.38 -3.42 23.96
C ARG A 243 18.27 -4.92 23.65
N ASP A 244 18.21 -5.25 22.37
CA ASP A 244 18.14 -6.62 21.90
C ASP A 244 19.50 -7.33 22.07
N PRO A 245 19.48 -8.67 22.27
CA PRO A 245 20.69 -9.48 22.34
C PRO A 245 21.18 -9.95 20.95
N GLY A 246 20.63 -9.42 19.86
CA GLY A 246 20.76 -9.96 18.51
C GLY A 246 19.45 -10.54 17.98
N PRO A 247 19.46 -11.14 16.76
CA PRO A 247 18.24 -11.60 16.10
C PRO A 247 17.46 -12.62 16.93
N VAL A 248 16.14 -12.59 16.82
CA VAL A 248 15.26 -13.59 17.44
C VAL A 248 15.56 -14.99 16.91
N ALA A 249 15.15 -16.01 17.68
CA ALA A 249 15.30 -17.39 17.25
C ALA A 249 14.62 -17.63 15.90
N ASP A 250 15.21 -18.53 15.10
CA ASP A 250 14.71 -18.95 13.79
C ASP A 250 14.62 -17.87 12.70
N ASP A 251 14.99 -16.61 12.96
CA ASP A 251 15.18 -15.64 11.88
C ASP A 251 16.48 -15.94 11.10
N LEU A 252 16.32 -16.38 9.84
CA LEU A 252 17.39 -16.68 8.89
C LEU A 252 17.65 -15.55 7.88
N ASN A 253 17.01 -14.39 8.06
CA ASN A 253 17.29 -13.21 7.26
C ASN A 253 18.75 -12.77 7.46
N THR A 254 19.32 -12.14 6.45
CA THR A 254 20.72 -11.67 6.48
C THR A 254 20.88 -10.28 5.90
N THR A 255 20.07 -9.94 4.90
CA THR A 255 20.12 -8.63 4.24
C THR A 255 18.73 -8.08 4.01
N LEU A 256 18.52 -6.80 4.33
CA LEU A 256 17.37 -6.04 3.85
C LEU A 256 17.64 -5.52 2.42
N GLU A 257 16.68 -5.70 1.51
CA GLU A 257 16.67 -5.06 0.19
C GLU A 257 15.66 -3.89 0.21
N VAL A 258 16.17 -2.66 0.20
CA VAL A 258 15.37 -1.44 0.07
C VAL A 258 15.09 -1.18 -1.41
N VAL A 259 13.83 -1.25 -1.81
CA VAL A 259 13.38 -1.04 -3.18
C VAL A 259 12.76 0.34 -3.32
N VAL A 260 13.32 1.19 -4.18
CA VAL A 260 12.89 2.61 -4.31
C VAL A 260 12.45 2.92 -5.73
N PHE A 261 11.18 3.24 -5.92
CA PHE A 261 10.66 3.77 -7.19
C PHE A 261 10.84 5.30 -7.28
N ASP A 262 10.89 5.84 -8.51
CA ASP A 262 11.16 7.27 -8.75
C ASP A 262 10.00 8.19 -8.29
N SER A 263 8.79 7.65 -8.22
CA SER A 263 7.60 8.42 -7.83
C SER A 263 6.52 7.53 -7.23
N SER A 264 5.55 8.15 -6.56
CA SER A 264 4.34 7.47 -6.11
C SER A 264 3.58 6.79 -7.26
N THR A 265 3.65 7.35 -8.48
CA THR A 265 3.01 6.77 -9.68
C THR A 265 3.74 5.51 -10.15
N ASP A 266 5.07 5.50 -10.12
CA ASP A 266 5.85 4.31 -10.47
C ASP A 266 5.67 3.19 -9.44
N TYR A 267 5.66 3.52 -8.14
CA TYR A 267 5.35 2.57 -7.07
C TYR A 267 4.01 1.86 -7.33
N ARG A 268 2.94 2.63 -7.57
CA ARG A 268 1.61 2.07 -7.87
C ARG A 268 1.58 1.27 -9.17
N THR A 269 2.43 1.60 -10.14
CA THR A 269 2.50 0.88 -11.42
C THR A 269 3.17 -0.48 -11.27
N TYR A 270 4.27 -0.57 -10.49
CA TYR A 270 5.15 -1.74 -10.52
C TYR A 270 5.17 -2.55 -9.23
N ALA A 271 4.99 -1.94 -8.05
CA ALA A 271 5.25 -2.61 -6.78
C ALA A 271 4.28 -3.77 -6.53
N GLY A 272 2.98 -3.57 -6.77
CA GLY A 272 1.96 -4.61 -6.59
C GLY A 272 2.23 -5.83 -7.47
N VAL A 273 2.52 -5.63 -8.76
CA VAL A 273 2.78 -6.76 -9.67
C VAL A 273 4.11 -7.48 -9.42
N LEU A 274 5.11 -6.79 -8.85
CA LEU A 274 6.43 -7.34 -8.54
C LEU A 274 6.45 -8.08 -7.20
N PHE A 275 5.79 -7.54 -6.19
CA PHE A 275 5.93 -7.97 -4.80
C PHE A 275 4.64 -8.48 -4.16
N GLY A 276 3.50 -8.36 -4.84
CA GLY A 276 2.22 -8.79 -4.30
C GLY A 276 1.78 -7.96 -3.10
N ILE A 277 2.08 -6.65 -3.10
CA ILE A 277 1.70 -5.71 -2.04
C ILE A 277 0.58 -4.77 -2.50
N ASP A 278 -0.20 -4.26 -1.55
CA ASP A 278 -1.02 -3.09 -1.80
C ASP A 278 -0.14 -1.85 -2.00
N THR A 279 -0.60 -0.92 -2.82
CA THR A 279 0.16 0.30 -3.16
C THR A 279 -0.57 1.58 -2.77
N ASN A 280 -1.61 1.46 -1.95
CA ASN A 280 -2.31 2.58 -1.33
C ASN A 280 -1.75 2.86 0.08
N ASN A 281 -0.44 3.05 0.14
CA ASN A 281 0.33 3.31 1.35
C ASN A 281 1.60 4.08 0.98
N GLY A 282 2.36 4.50 2.00
CA GLY A 282 3.59 5.27 1.82
C GLY A 282 4.83 4.44 1.50
N GLY A 283 4.67 3.13 1.35
CA GLY A 283 5.73 2.14 1.41
C GLY A 283 5.32 1.00 2.34
N MET A 284 6.01 -0.13 2.24
CA MET A 284 5.69 -1.31 3.03
C MET A 284 6.94 -2.15 3.27
N TYR A 285 7.14 -2.54 4.53
CA TYR A 285 7.99 -3.66 4.89
C TYR A 285 7.29 -4.99 4.59
N LEU A 286 7.93 -5.79 3.74
CA LEU A 286 7.55 -7.15 3.39
C LEU A 286 8.61 -8.10 3.94
N GLU A 287 8.31 -8.67 5.11
CA GLU A 287 9.19 -9.62 5.81
C GLU A 287 9.36 -10.92 5.04
N GLY A 288 8.25 -11.50 4.55
CA GLY A 288 8.25 -12.87 4.03
C GLY A 288 8.24 -13.90 5.16
N ASP A 289 8.88 -15.03 4.95
CA ASP A 289 8.99 -16.11 5.96
C ASP A 289 10.42 -16.06 6.54
N PRO A 290 10.63 -15.47 7.73
CA PRO A 290 11.96 -15.31 8.31
C PRO A 290 12.63 -16.66 8.62
N ALA A 291 11.86 -17.73 8.84
CA ALA A 291 12.38 -19.08 9.12
C ALA A 291 12.82 -19.83 7.86
N LYS A 292 12.51 -19.32 6.67
CA LYS A 292 12.88 -19.94 5.41
C LYS A 292 14.27 -19.51 4.94
N ALA A 293 15.15 -20.48 4.75
CA ALA A 293 16.45 -20.25 4.14
C ALA A 293 16.32 -19.58 2.76
N GLY A 294 17.02 -18.47 2.58
CA GLY A 294 16.97 -17.67 1.36
C GLY A 294 15.78 -16.69 1.28
N ASN A 295 15.05 -16.48 2.38
CA ASN A 295 14.12 -15.37 2.48
C ASN A 295 14.85 -14.03 2.25
N GLN A 296 14.16 -13.09 1.62
CA GLN A 296 14.69 -11.77 1.29
C GLN A 296 13.68 -10.72 1.76
N PRO A 297 13.84 -10.19 2.98
CA PRO A 297 12.98 -9.12 3.47
C PRO A 297 13.21 -7.87 2.63
N ARG A 298 12.14 -7.11 2.41
CA ARG A 298 12.16 -5.92 1.57
C ARG A 298 11.44 -4.77 2.22
N PHE A 299 12.03 -3.59 2.14
CA PHE A 299 11.28 -2.35 2.30
C PHE A 299 11.04 -1.76 0.92
N ILE A 300 9.78 -1.68 0.48
CA ILE A 300 9.40 -1.18 -0.84
C ILE A 300 8.76 0.19 -0.70
N ALA A 301 9.32 1.22 -1.35
CA ALA A 301 8.82 2.59 -1.29
C ALA A 301 9.17 3.39 -2.55
N TYR A 302 9.00 4.71 -2.46
CA TYR A 302 9.26 5.66 -3.53
C TYR A 302 9.82 6.98 -3.00
N GLU A 303 10.45 7.75 -3.88
CA GLU A 303 10.80 9.13 -3.59
C GLU A 303 9.53 9.97 -3.39
N ALA A 304 9.48 10.77 -2.33
CA ALA A 304 8.41 11.73 -2.08
C ALA A 304 8.52 12.92 -3.06
N GLU A 305 8.06 12.73 -4.31
CA GLU A 305 8.32 13.65 -5.42
C GLU A 305 7.80 15.09 -5.20
N TRP A 306 6.85 15.26 -4.28
CA TRP A 306 6.29 16.56 -3.87
C TRP A 306 7.20 17.38 -2.95
N LEU A 307 8.30 16.81 -2.44
CA LEU A 307 9.30 17.51 -1.63
C LEU A 307 10.47 18.06 -2.46
N ARG A 308 10.52 17.75 -3.76
CA ARG A 308 11.59 18.23 -4.65
C ARG A 308 11.72 19.77 -4.58
N PRO A 309 12.96 20.30 -4.57
CA PRO A 309 14.23 19.60 -4.82
C PRO A 309 14.80 18.84 -3.61
N ASP A 310 14.17 18.87 -2.43
CA ASP A 310 14.63 18.09 -1.29
C ASP A 310 14.32 16.61 -1.50
N PHE A 311 15.36 15.78 -1.40
CA PHE A 311 15.25 14.34 -1.57
C PHE A 311 14.80 13.67 -0.26
N GLN A 312 13.75 12.87 -0.36
CA GLN A 312 13.32 11.99 0.71
C GLN A 312 12.67 10.73 0.12
N ILE A 313 13.07 9.56 0.61
CA ILE A 313 12.29 8.33 0.42
C ILE A 313 11.16 8.35 1.44
N TRP A 314 9.92 8.25 0.96
CA TRP A 314 8.75 8.34 1.82
C TRP A 314 8.72 7.20 2.84
N ASN A 315 8.41 7.52 4.10
CA ASN A 315 8.41 6.60 5.26
C ASN A 315 9.70 5.80 5.53
N LEU A 316 10.85 6.17 4.94
CA LEU A 316 12.12 5.42 5.03
C LEU A 316 12.47 4.93 6.43
N ASN A 317 12.53 5.86 7.39
CA ASN A 317 12.96 5.52 8.75
C ASN A 317 11.86 4.79 9.53
N HIS A 318 10.59 5.01 9.24
CA HIS A 318 9.50 4.26 9.87
C HIS A 318 9.56 2.78 9.47
N GLU A 319 9.64 2.51 8.16
CA GLU A 319 9.62 1.15 7.62
C GLU A 319 10.93 0.38 7.89
N TYR A 320 12.06 1.09 8.04
CA TYR A 320 13.29 0.45 8.51
C TYR A 320 13.16 -0.05 9.94
N THR A 321 12.39 0.63 10.79
CA THR A 321 12.11 0.12 12.14
C THR A 321 11.32 -1.18 12.08
N HIS A 322 10.34 -1.34 11.17
CA HIS A 322 9.60 -2.59 11.04
C HIS A 322 10.52 -3.78 10.71
N TYR A 323 11.52 -3.58 9.86
CA TYR A 323 12.55 -4.61 9.61
C TYR A 323 13.35 -4.96 10.88
N LEU A 324 13.76 -3.94 11.63
CA LEU A 324 14.53 -4.15 12.85
C LEU A 324 13.68 -4.80 13.95
N ASP A 325 12.46 -4.35 14.16
CA ASP A 325 11.50 -4.90 15.14
C ASP A 325 11.17 -6.36 14.82
N GLY A 326 10.86 -6.68 13.56
CA GLY A 326 10.66 -8.07 13.10
C GLY A 326 11.88 -8.96 13.34
N ARG A 327 13.09 -8.46 13.07
CA ARG A 327 14.32 -9.24 13.21
C ARG A 327 14.78 -9.43 14.66
N PHE A 328 14.62 -8.40 15.51
CA PHE A 328 15.30 -8.32 16.80
C PHE A 328 14.36 -8.36 18.01
N ASP A 329 13.06 -8.12 17.80
CA ASP A 329 12.07 -8.03 18.89
C ASP A 329 10.88 -8.99 18.72
N MET A 330 10.43 -9.25 17.50
CA MET A 330 9.21 -10.03 17.25
C MET A 330 9.52 -11.43 16.69
N TYR A 331 9.25 -12.49 17.45
CA TYR A 331 9.52 -13.86 16.99
C TYR A 331 8.55 -14.35 15.91
N GLY A 332 9.06 -14.78 14.76
CA GLY A 332 8.24 -15.32 13.68
C GLY A 332 7.82 -14.25 12.67
N ASP A 333 6.92 -14.60 11.76
CA ASP A 333 6.45 -13.68 10.73
C ASP A 333 5.34 -12.75 11.24
N PHE A 334 4.90 -11.82 10.39
CA PHE A 334 3.81 -10.91 10.70
C PHE A 334 2.51 -11.61 11.18
N GLU A 335 2.15 -12.78 10.64
CA GLU A 335 0.95 -13.50 11.08
C GLU A 335 1.11 -14.04 12.51
N GLU A 336 2.29 -14.57 12.83
CA GLU A 336 2.66 -15.00 14.18
C GLU A 336 2.56 -13.83 15.18
N ASN A 337 3.09 -12.68 14.78
CA ASN A 337 3.19 -11.45 15.57
C ASN A 337 1.82 -10.80 15.86
N MET A 338 0.77 -11.17 15.11
CA MET A 338 -0.58 -10.61 15.21
C MET A 338 -1.57 -11.51 15.97
N LYS A 339 -1.11 -12.63 16.58
CA LYS A 339 -1.96 -13.53 17.40
C LYS A 339 -2.60 -12.86 18.61
N THR A 340 -2.04 -11.75 19.07
CA THR A 340 -2.62 -10.86 20.08
C THR A 340 -2.53 -9.41 19.58
N PRO A 341 -3.30 -8.46 20.13
CA PRO A 341 -3.18 -7.06 19.75
C PRO A 341 -1.77 -6.49 20.04
N THR A 342 -0.96 -6.37 18.99
CA THR A 342 0.42 -5.85 19.03
C THR A 342 0.59 -4.55 18.24
N VAL A 343 -0.43 -4.11 17.49
CA VAL A 343 -0.36 -2.95 16.58
C VAL A 343 0.04 -1.65 17.29
N TRP A 344 -0.36 -1.46 18.55
CA TRP A 344 0.07 -0.30 19.35
C TRP A 344 1.60 -0.22 19.49
N TRP A 345 2.26 -1.38 19.59
CA TRP A 345 3.70 -1.51 19.65
C TRP A 345 4.29 -1.39 18.25
N VAL A 346 3.89 -2.22 17.30
CA VAL A 346 4.49 -2.29 15.95
C VAL A 346 4.51 -0.91 15.29
N GLU A 347 3.35 -0.25 15.20
CA GLU A 347 3.26 1.05 14.55
C GLU A 347 3.77 2.19 15.44
N GLY A 348 3.51 2.09 16.75
CA GLY A 348 3.95 3.10 17.71
C GLY A 348 5.48 3.16 17.87
N PHE A 349 6.14 2.01 17.82
CA PHE A 349 7.58 1.86 17.95
C PHE A 349 8.29 2.30 16.68
N ALA A 350 7.74 1.94 15.51
CA ALA A 350 8.21 2.46 14.23
C ALA A 350 8.15 3.99 14.17
N GLU A 351 7.05 4.59 14.61
CA GLU A 351 6.96 6.05 14.75
C GLU A 351 7.94 6.59 15.79
N TYR A 352 8.06 5.96 16.96
CA TYR A 352 8.92 6.43 18.04
C TYR A 352 10.40 6.48 17.60
N VAL A 353 10.93 5.37 17.09
CA VAL A 353 12.31 5.27 16.62
C VAL A 353 12.57 6.23 15.47
N SER A 354 11.64 6.32 14.50
CA SER A 354 11.77 7.22 13.35
C SER A 354 11.85 8.70 13.75
N TYR A 355 10.93 9.19 14.58
CA TYR A 355 10.93 10.58 15.02
C TYR A 355 12.10 10.87 15.98
N HIS A 356 12.43 9.94 16.87
CA HIS A 356 13.55 10.07 17.80
C HIS A 356 14.88 10.14 17.05
N TYR A 357 15.16 9.21 16.14
CA TYR A 357 16.39 9.17 15.36
C TYR A 357 16.59 10.44 14.52
N ARG A 358 15.53 10.90 13.84
CA ARG A 358 15.61 12.09 13.00
C ARG A 358 15.66 13.40 13.80
N GLY A 359 15.41 13.36 15.11
CA GLY A 359 15.31 14.55 15.95
C GLY A 359 14.14 15.47 15.55
N VAL A 360 13.03 14.89 15.07
CA VAL A 360 11.86 15.64 14.59
C VAL A 360 10.75 15.56 15.62
N VAL A 361 10.06 16.67 15.88
CA VAL A 361 8.89 16.71 16.75
C VAL A 361 7.68 16.13 16.00
N TYR A 362 6.92 15.24 16.65
CA TYR A 362 5.70 14.69 16.07
C TYR A 362 4.48 15.54 16.43
N ASP A 363 4.37 16.73 15.82
CA ASP A 363 3.34 17.72 16.14
C ASP A 363 1.90 17.18 16.10
N ARG A 364 1.61 16.27 15.16
CA ARG A 364 0.27 15.65 15.05
C ARG A 364 -0.04 14.76 16.26
N ALA A 365 0.92 13.99 16.75
CA ALA A 365 0.73 13.19 17.95
C ALA A 365 0.57 14.08 19.19
N ILE A 366 1.33 15.18 19.27
CA ILE A 366 1.18 16.16 20.36
C ILE A 366 -0.20 16.85 20.29
N ALA A 367 -0.71 17.14 19.10
CA ALA A 367 -2.06 17.67 18.93
C ALA A 367 -3.14 16.69 19.41
N GLU A 368 -3.01 15.40 19.08
CA GLU A 368 -3.91 14.35 19.57
C GLU A 368 -3.80 14.17 21.09
N ALA A 369 -2.59 14.20 21.66
CA ALA A 369 -2.35 14.11 23.10
C ALA A 369 -3.16 15.16 23.90
N LYS A 370 -3.28 16.39 23.37
CA LYS A 370 -4.04 17.49 24.00
C LYS A 370 -5.54 17.19 24.09
N LEU A 371 -6.07 16.31 23.25
CA LEU A 371 -7.47 15.90 23.28
C LEU A 371 -7.78 14.92 24.42
N ARG A 372 -6.74 14.24 24.96
CA ARG A 372 -6.87 13.25 26.05
C ARG A 372 -7.93 12.18 25.77
N THR A 373 -8.05 11.77 24.51
CA THR A 373 -9.14 10.91 24.03
C THR A 373 -9.11 9.50 24.63
N TYR A 374 -7.91 8.96 24.87
CA TYR A 374 -7.76 7.56 25.28
C TYR A 374 -6.97 7.41 26.59
N ALA A 375 -7.42 6.48 27.43
CA ALA A 375 -6.61 5.89 28.49
C ALA A 375 -5.49 5.02 27.87
N LEU A 376 -4.36 4.85 28.56
CA LEU A 376 -3.26 4.02 28.09
C LEU A 376 -3.71 2.56 27.94
N SER A 377 -4.42 2.06 28.95
CA SER A 377 -4.95 0.69 28.97
C SER A 377 -5.79 0.34 27.74
N ALA A 378 -6.58 1.29 27.24
CA ALA A 378 -7.36 1.10 26.03
C ALA A 378 -6.47 0.89 24.81
N LEU A 379 -5.31 1.57 24.72
CA LEU A 379 -4.43 1.53 23.55
C LEU A 379 -3.82 0.16 23.32
N PHE A 380 -3.70 -0.68 24.36
CA PHE A 380 -3.22 -2.06 24.23
C PHE A 380 -4.14 -2.96 23.39
N ASP A 381 -5.37 -2.53 23.09
CA ASP A 381 -6.33 -3.23 22.21
C ASP A 381 -6.36 -2.68 20.78
N THR A 382 -5.38 -1.85 20.41
CA THR A 382 -5.31 -1.31 19.06
C THR A 382 -5.05 -2.41 18.04
N THR A 383 -5.81 -2.35 16.94
CA THR A 383 -5.73 -3.22 15.76
C THR A 383 -5.79 -2.35 14.50
N TYR A 384 -5.46 -2.93 13.34
CA TYR A 384 -5.56 -2.22 12.05
C TYR A 384 -6.99 -1.86 11.60
N ASP A 385 -8.02 -2.38 12.28
CA ASP A 385 -9.42 -1.97 12.04
C ASP A 385 -9.75 -0.58 12.62
N HIS A 386 -8.87 -0.06 13.48
CA HIS A 386 -9.02 1.29 14.03
C HIS A 386 -8.53 2.36 13.05
N ASP A 387 -8.93 3.60 13.28
CA ASP A 387 -8.50 4.72 12.44
C ASP A 387 -6.98 4.99 12.56
N ALA A 388 -6.44 5.68 11.54
CA ALA A 388 -5.02 6.00 11.49
C ALA A 388 -4.52 6.80 12.71
N LYS A 389 -5.36 7.64 13.34
CA LYS A 389 -4.95 8.37 14.54
C LYS A 389 -4.70 7.42 15.70
N ARG A 390 -5.60 6.47 15.88
CA ARG A 390 -5.52 5.44 16.91
C ARG A 390 -4.29 4.55 16.70
N VAL A 391 -4.01 4.15 15.47
CA VAL A 391 -2.89 3.29 15.10
C VAL A 391 -1.55 4.00 15.27
N TYR A 392 -1.35 5.14 14.61
CA TYR A 392 -0.03 5.77 14.50
C TYR A 392 0.26 6.79 15.59
N GLN A 393 -0.58 7.82 15.72
CA GLN A 393 -0.30 8.91 16.68
C GLN A 393 -0.47 8.45 18.12
N TRP A 394 -1.54 7.73 18.43
CA TRP A 394 -1.75 7.22 19.78
C TRP A 394 -0.87 6.01 20.10
N GLY A 395 -0.53 5.16 19.12
CA GLY A 395 0.52 4.14 19.26
C GLY A 395 1.87 4.76 19.63
N TYR A 396 2.30 5.79 18.88
CA TYR A 396 3.53 6.55 19.18
C TYR A 396 3.53 7.09 20.62
N LEU A 397 2.42 7.70 21.05
CA LEU A 397 2.33 8.25 22.41
C LEU A 397 2.44 7.15 23.47
N ALA A 398 1.75 6.00 23.28
CA ALA A 398 1.79 4.87 24.21
C ALA A 398 3.21 4.31 24.34
N VAL A 399 3.86 4.03 23.20
CA VAL A 399 5.24 3.51 23.18
C VAL A 399 6.21 4.52 23.79
N ARG A 400 6.12 5.79 23.41
CA ARG A 400 6.96 6.85 23.96
C ARG A 400 6.82 6.95 25.48
N TYR A 401 5.60 6.96 26.01
CA TYR A 401 5.36 7.02 27.44
C TYR A 401 5.97 5.83 28.17
N LEU A 402 5.74 4.61 27.69
CA LEU A 402 6.28 3.41 28.32
C LEU A 402 7.81 3.37 28.27
N ILE A 403 8.43 3.74 27.15
CA ILE A 403 9.90 3.82 27.05
C ILE A 403 10.47 4.88 28.00
N GLU A 404 9.84 6.07 28.09
CA GLU A 404 10.34 7.17 28.91
C GLU A 404 10.09 6.97 30.42
N LYS A 405 8.98 6.34 30.80
CA LYS A 405 8.51 6.28 32.20
C LYS A 405 8.59 4.89 32.81
N HIS A 406 8.41 3.85 32.02
CA HIS A 406 8.30 2.46 32.48
C HIS A 406 9.16 1.50 31.64
N PRO A 407 10.48 1.77 31.46
CA PRO A 407 11.34 0.98 30.57
C PRO A 407 11.47 -0.49 31.00
N GLU A 408 11.27 -0.80 32.28
CA GLU A 408 11.26 -2.18 32.80
C GLU A 408 10.06 -2.98 32.27
N ASP A 409 8.90 -2.34 32.11
CA ASP A 409 7.73 -3.00 31.52
C ASP A 409 7.92 -3.25 30.02
N VAL A 410 8.55 -2.29 29.32
CA VAL A 410 8.93 -2.49 27.90
C VAL A 410 9.88 -3.68 27.79
N ALA A 411 10.93 -3.75 28.62
CA ALA A 411 11.85 -4.87 28.63
C ALA A 411 11.15 -6.21 28.93
N ALA A 412 10.19 -6.22 29.86
CA ALA A 412 9.42 -7.42 30.19
C ALA A 412 8.45 -7.87 29.08
N VAL A 413 7.92 -6.94 28.28
CA VAL A 413 7.12 -7.25 27.09
C VAL A 413 8.00 -7.76 25.96
N LEU A 414 9.09 -7.06 25.65
CA LEU A 414 10.03 -7.47 24.59
C LEU A 414 10.68 -8.82 24.85
N ALA A 415 11.01 -9.13 26.11
CA ALA A 415 11.52 -10.46 26.47
C ALA A 415 10.56 -11.59 26.11
N LYS A 416 9.25 -11.34 26.09
CA LYS A 416 8.21 -12.31 25.72
C LYS A 416 7.97 -12.33 24.21
N TYR A 417 7.94 -11.17 23.55
CA TYR A 417 7.84 -11.10 22.08
C TYR A 417 9.00 -11.84 21.39
N ARG A 418 10.24 -11.68 21.89
CA ARG A 418 11.45 -12.30 21.32
C ARG A 418 11.48 -13.82 21.36
N VAL A 419 10.61 -14.44 22.17
CA VAL A 419 10.49 -15.90 22.30
C VAL A 419 9.12 -16.43 21.87
N GLY A 420 8.28 -15.56 21.27
CA GLY A 420 6.94 -15.94 20.81
C GLY A 420 5.93 -16.19 21.94
N ASP A 421 6.18 -15.70 23.16
CA ASP A 421 5.21 -15.76 24.26
C ASP A 421 4.19 -14.62 24.16
N TRP A 422 3.39 -14.65 23.09
CA TRP A 422 2.38 -13.63 22.80
C TRP A 422 1.31 -13.53 23.89
N ALA A 423 0.90 -14.67 24.44
CA ALA A 423 -0.09 -14.72 25.51
C ALA A 423 0.46 -14.10 26.81
N GLY A 424 1.69 -14.43 27.19
CA GLY A 424 2.34 -13.84 28.36
C GLY A 424 2.61 -12.35 28.18
N ALA A 425 2.99 -11.91 26.97
CA ALA A 425 3.15 -10.49 26.66
C ALA A 425 1.81 -9.74 26.78
N ARG A 426 0.75 -10.34 26.24
CA ARG A 426 -0.61 -9.82 26.35
C ARG A 426 -1.09 -9.73 27.81
N ASP A 427 -0.81 -10.75 28.61
CA ASP A 427 -1.12 -10.73 30.05
C ASP A 427 -0.34 -9.64 30.79
N HIS A 428 0.93 -9.40 30.41
CA HIS A 428 1.74 -8.34 30.98
C HIS A 428 1.09 -6.97 30.74
N VAL A 429 0.75 -6.64 29.49
CA VAL A 429 0.15 -5.33 29.17
C VAL A 429 -1.27 -5.18 29.71
N SER A 430 -2.09 -6.23 29.67
CA SER A 430 -3.51 -6.13 30.04
C SER A 430 -3.80 -6.32 31.54
N ARG A 431 -2.91 -7.00 32.29
CA ARG A 431 -3.15 -7.32 33.70
C ARG A 431 -2.08 -6.79 34.65
N VAL A 432 -0.80 -6.92 34.29
CA VAL A 432 0.30 -6.39 35.12
C VAL A 432 0.32 -4.87 35.02
N ILE A 433 0.34 -4.34 33.80
CA ILE A 433 0.13 -2.92 33.57
C ILE A 433 -1.34 -2.58 33.77
N GLY A 434 -2.23 -3.18 32.99
CA GLY A 434 -3.67 -2.95 33.09
C GLY A 434 -3.98 -1.45 33.09
N THR A 435 -4.69 -0.98 34.12
CA THR A 435 -5.06 0.43 34.29
C THR A 435 -4.13 1.21 35.22
N GLN A 436 -3.05 0.60 35.72
CA GLN A 436 -2.24 1.17 36.81
C GLN A 436 -1.61 2.51 36.44
N TYR A 437 -1.31 2.72 35.15
CA TYR A 437 -0.69 3.93 34.64
C TYR A 437 -1.66 4.92 34.02
N ASP A 438 -2.97 4.65 33.97
CA ASP A 438 -3.91 5.52 33.26
C ASP A 438 -3.96 6.95 33.83
N THR A 439 -3.85 7.09 35.15
CA THR A 439 -3.83 8.41 35.79
C THR A 439 -2.53 9.16 35.54
N ASP A 440 -1.38 8.49 35.64
CA ASP A 440 -0.07 9.09 35.37
C ASP A 440 0.09 9.45 33.89
N TRP A 441 -0.37 8.59 32.98
CA TRP A 441 -0.51 8.83 31.55
C TRP A 441 -1.25 10.12 31.24
N GLN A 442 -2.42 10.34 31.85
CA GLN A 442 -3.20 11.58 31.66
C GLN A 442 -2.44 12.82 32.12
N GLY A 443 -1.66 12.70 33.20
CA GLY A 443 -0.74 13.73 33.66
C GLY A 443 0.36 14.01 32.63
N TRP A 444 1.06 12.96 32.17
CA TRP A 444 2.15 13.03 31.21
C TRP A 444 1.71 13.65 29.87
N LEU A 445 0.56 13.26 29.32
CA LEU A 445 0.01 13.88 28.10
C LEU A 445 -0.15 15.40 28.23
N GLY A 446 -0.47 15.89 29.43
CA GLY A 446 -0.57 17.32 29.72
C GLY A 446 0.76 18.08 29.73
N THR A 447 1.88 17.36 29.76
CA THR A 447 3.23 17.96 29.77
C THR A 447 3.87 18.06 28.39
N LEU A 448 3.28 17.41 27.38
CA LEU A 448 3.81 17.40 26.02
C LEU A 448 3.63 18.76 25.34
N SER A 449 4.72 19.30 24.79
CA SER A 449 4.79 20.60 24.12
C SER A 449 5.18 20.47 22.66
#